data_AF-A0A517TG27-F1
#
_entry.id   AF-A0A517TG27-F1
#
_cell.length_a   1.000
_cell.length_b   1.000
_cell.length_c   1.000
_cell.angle_alpha   90.00
_cell.angle_beta   90.00
_cell.angle_gamma   90.00
#
_symmetry.space_group_name_H-M   'P 1'
#
loop_
_entity.id
_entity.type
_entity.pdbx_description
1 polymer ?
#
loop_
_entity_poly.entity_id
_entity_poly.type
_entity_poly.pdbx_seq_one_letter_code
_entity_poly.pdbx_strand_id
1 'polypeptide(L)'
;MSLAPCAPRLRPIGLLALLASVVLTAVPTHAQNYKADPVEQGLRSKGQLAKKYAKNGVGDRQLFEDYLTKYFFPAMTQPTPNGLAGLAKANNDLFSAFLDDAKTDVQAYVHKQALAFTVRVLRGRYHPAVRNNALLILGKLQDDYATGAPSARANELLCALATRGATNPKAPPYELSGALIGLDRHTRAFKLLAGSAKSKTAKALYTIISTETLPMHVGPGVNDWIYLKTAKAIGNLGMPGPKGGVFASAIAKKATDENLSLETRAAIAAQLDRMNLAPGKVKAEVVTGAVFDLANAIGDSESEIATKFEDLQLRGGRRMAVSARGNEARRFRESDKNPGEMVLVREGILDLLIDLRSAVRAGAAVADENAKPRLAAIDEAVTDAIQAASNKDLIDLNVADAVKSMASVIDDNQPPAPAEEEEEAEEGVLEATVQAAVPVDTK
;
A
#
# COMPACT_ATOMS: atom_id res chain seq x y z
N MET A 1 22.80 -65.97 -34.25
CA MET A 1 22.68 -66.58 -32.90
C MET A 1 23.06 -65.52 -31.86
N SER A 2 22.10 -65.22 -30.99
CA SER A 2 22.17 -64.60 -29.66
C SER A 2 23.47 -63.90 -29.23
N LEU A 3 23.41 -62.58 -29.05
CA LEU A 3 24.31 -61.84 -28.15
C LEU A 3 23.47 -61.21 -27.04
N ALA A 4 23.80 -61.61 -25.82
CA ALA A 4 23.10 -61.32 -24.58
C ALA A 4 23.34 -59.88 -24.07
N PRO A 5 22.41 -59.31 -23.29
CA PRO A 5 22.49 -57.95 -22.80
C PRO A 5 23.41 -57.79 -21.58
N CYS A 6 24.12 -56.66 -21.56
CA CYS A 6 25.00 -56.20 -20.51
C CYS A 6 24.18 -55.47 -19.42
N ALA A 7 24.13 -56.03 -18.21
CA ALA A 7 23.51 -55.41 -17.04
C ALA A 7 24.56 -54.66 -16.19
N PRO A 8 24.31 -53.39 -15.79
CA PRO A 8 25.18 -52.71 -14.85
C PRO A 8 24.87 -53.10 -13.40
N ARG A 9 25.96 -53.29 -12.65
CA ARG A 9 26.04 -53.72 -11.25
C ARG A 9 25.47 -52.66 -10.29
N LEU A 10 24.47 -53.03 -9.50
CA LEU A 10 24.05 -52.30 -8.29
C LEU A 10 25.08 -52.53 -7.18
N ARG A 11 25.67 -51.45 -6.67
CA ARG A 11 26.48 -51.45 -5.45
C ARG A 11 25.56 -51.31 -4.23
N PRO A 12 25.74 -52.09 -3.15
CA PRO A 12 25.03 -51.90 -1.91
C PRO A 12 25.68 -50.75 -1.13
N ILE A 13 25.07 -49.56 -1.16
CA ILE A 13 25.49 -48.46 -0.30
C ILE A 13 24.70 -48.56 1.01
N GLY A 14 25.47 -48.91 2.05
CA GLY A 14 25.24 -48.76 3.48
C GLY A 14 23.92 -48.15 3.93
N LEU A 15 23.04 -49.02 4.41
CA LEU A 15 21.95 -48.71 5.33
C LEU A 15 22.56 -48.54 6.73
N LEU A 16 23.08 -47.35 7.05
CA LEU A 16 23.66 -47.06 8.36
C LEU A 16 23.45 -45.58 8.73
N ALA A 17 22.69 -45.38 9.80
CA ALA A 17 22.66 -44.19 10.66
C ALA A 17 22.26 -42.85 10.01
N LEU A 18 20.95 -42.63 9.87
CA LEU A 18 20.38 -41.28 9.90
C LEU A 18 19.14 -41.24 10.81
N LEU A 19 19.34 -41.70 12.05
CA LEU A 19 18.63 -41.22 13.24
C LEU A 19 19.12 -39.79 13.52
N ALA A 20 18.88 -38.88 12.57
CA ALA A 20 18.97 -37.45 12.85
C ALA A 20 17.76 -37.12 13.71
N SER A 21 18.02 -37.02 15.00
CA SER A 21 17.13 -36.49 16.01
C SER A 21 16.47 -35.23 15.47
N VAL A 22 15.20 -35.35 15.08
CA VAL A 22 14.27 -34.23 15.08
C VAL A 22 14.11 -33.86 16.55
N VAL A 23 15.11 -33.15 17.07
CA VAL A 23 14.91 -32.25 18.18
C VAL A 23 14.01 -31.19 17.58
N LEU A 24 12.70 -31.46 17.62
CA LEU A 24 11.69 -30.44 17.81
C LEU A 24 12.18 -29.67 19.04
N THR A 25 13.04 -28.68 18.81
CA THR A 25 13.18 -27.58 19.73
C THR A 25 11.79 -27.00 19.72
N ALA A 26 10.98 -27.46 20.68
CA ALA A 26 9.90 -26.68 21.22
C ALA A 26 10.61 -25.40 21.66
N VAL A 27 10.77 -24.46 20.71
CA VAL A 27 10.98 -23.06 21.01
C VAL A 27 9.94 -22.84 22.08
N PRO A 28 10.34 -22.56 23.33
CA PRO A 28 9.39 -22.44 24.40
C PRO A 28 8.37 -21.46 23.85
N THR A 29 7.17 -21.96 23.59
CA THR A 29 5.99 -21.14 23.44
C THR A 29 5.93 -20.53 24.82
N HIS A 30 6.66 -19.42 24.99
CA HIS A 30 6.31 -18.37 25.90
C HIS A 30 4.90 -18.05 25.44
N ALA A 31 3.93 -18.78 26.00
CA ALA A 31 2.53 -18.52 25.85
C ALA A 31 2.44 -17.09 26.32
N GLN A 32 2.46 -16.18 25.36
CA GLN A 32 2.53 -14.76 25.68
C GLN A 32 1.24 -14.55 26.44
N ASN A 33 1.37 -14.23 27.72
CA ASN A 33 0.24 -13.99 28.61
C ASN A 33 -0.42 -12.68 28.16
N TYR A 34 -1.15 -12.77 27.06
CA TYR A 34 -1.91 -11.66 26.51
C TYR A 34 -3.05 -11.38 27.45
N LYS A 35 -3.28 -10.09 27.69
CA LYS A 35 -4.43 -9.64 28.46
C LYS A 35 -5.72 -10.07 27.76
N ALA A 36 -6.66 -10.60 28.52
CA ALA A 36 -8.04 -10.83 28.13
C ALA A 36 -8.94 -10.19 29.19
N ASP A 37 -10.02 -9.56 28.76
CA ASP A 37 -11.01 -9.03 29.70
C ASP A 37 -11.97 -10.14 30.14
N PRO A 38 -12.50 -10.08 31.38
CA PRO A 38 -13.46 -11.07 31.85
C PRO A 38 -14.75 -11.03 31.02
N VAL A 39 -15.24 -12.21 30.61
CA VAL A 39 -16.46 -12.38 29.80
C VAL A 39 -17.57 -12.95 30.65
N GLU A 40 -18.67 -12.22 30.79
CA GLU A 40 -19.86 -12.71 31.48
C GLU A 40 -20.70 -13.62 30.55
N GLN A 41 -20.45 -14.94 30.62
CA GLN A 41 -21.07 -15.92 29.72
C GLN A 41 -22.61 -15.96 29.79
N GLY A 42 -23.21 -15.57 30.92
CA GLY A 42 -24.67 -15.49 31.07
C GLY A 42 -25.34 -14.53 30.08
N LEU A 43 -24.61 -13.53 29.58
CA LEU A 43 -25.12 -12.56 28.62
C LEU A 43 -25.05 -13.03 27.16
N ARG A 44 -24.38 -14.15 26.87
CA ARG A 44 -24.24 -14.69 25.51
C ARG A 44 -25.58 -14.89 24.80
N SER A 45 -26.59 -15.39 25.52
CA SER A 45 -27.93 -15.66 24.99
C SER A 45 -28.75 -14.39 24.75
N LYS A 46 -28.30 -13.24 25.28
CA LYS A 46 -29.02 -11.95 25.22
C LYS A 46 -28.73 -11.14 23.96
N GLY A 47 -27.86 -11.63 23.07
CA GLY A 47 -27.46 -10.90 21.86
C GLY A 47 -28.62 -10.46 20.96
N GLN A 48 -29.67 -11.29 20.80
CA GLN A 48 -30.84 -10.90 19.99
C GLN A 48 -31.66 -9.80 20.65
N LEU A 49 -31.78 -9.80 21.98
CA LEU A 49 -32.44 -8.73 22.73
C LEU A 49 -31.64 -7.43 22.63
N ALA A 50 -30.31 -7.51 22.72
CA ALA A 50 -29.43 -6.35 22.55
C ALA A 50 -29.53 -5.76 21.13
N LYS A 51 -29.56 -6.59 20.07
CA LYS A 51 -29.76 -6.13 18.68
C LYS A 51 -31.14 -5.47 18.50
N LYS A 52 -32.20 -6.05 19.08
CA LYS A 52 -33.55 -5.46 19.05
C LYS A 52 -33.60 -4.11 19.78
N TYR A 53 -32.91 -4.00 20.92
CA TYR A 53 -32.79 -2.75 21.65
C TYR A 53 -32.04 -1.70 20.83
N ALA A 54 -30.91 -2.05 20.21
CA ALA A 54 -30.14 -1.10 19.40
C ALA A 54 -30.95 -0.53 18.23
N LYS A 55 -31.66 -1.39 17.49
CA LYS A 55 -32.44 -0.99 16.33
C LYS A 55 -33.68 -0.17 16.68
N ASN A 56 -34.45 -0.62 17.69
CA ASN A 56 -35.79 -0.08 17.94
C ASN A 56 -35.90 0.71 19.24
N GLY A 57 -34.88 0.70 20.12
CA GLY A 57 -34.94 1.24 21.48
C GLY A 57 -35.93 0.51 22.40
N VAL A 58 -36.41 -0.67 22.01
CA VAL A 58 -37.41 -1.43 22.77
C VAL A 58 -36.72 -2.53 23.56
N GLY A 59 -36.85 -2.48 24.89
CA GLY A 59 -36.33 -3.50 25.81
C GLY A 59 -35.68 -2.89 27.05
N ASP A 60 -34.94 -3.73 27.78
CA ASP A 60 -34.18 -3.34 28.96
C ASP A 60 -32.85 -2.71 28.55
N ARG A 61 -32.72 -1.40 28.82
CA ARG A 61 -31.49 -0.64 28.58
C ARG A 61 -30.30 -1.19 29.36
N GLN A 62 -30.49 -1.55 30.63
CA GLN A 62 -29.40 -2.04 31.47
C GLN A 62 -28.86 -3.37 30.94
N LEU A 63 -29.75 -4.27 30.50
CA LEU A 63 -29.37 -5.52 29.85
C LEU A 63 -28.54 -5.28 28.59
N PHE A 64 -28.90 -4.28 27.78
CA PHE A 64 -28.13 -3.90 26.59
C PHE A 64 -26.75 -3.35 26.93
N GLU A 65 -26.67 -2.43 27.89
CA GLU A 65 -25.40 -1.86 28.36
C GLU A 65 -24.48 -2.94 28.96
N ASP A 66 -25.02 -3.84 29.77
CA ASP A 66 -24.32 -5.00 30.32
C ASP A 66 -23.85 -5.94 29.21
N TYR A 67 -24.70 -6.26 28.24
CA TYR A 67 -24.33 -7.12 27.12
C TYR A 67 -23.12 -6.56 26.37
N LEU A 68 -23.10 -5.25 26.09
CA LEU A 68 -21.98 -4.64 25.39
C LEU A 68 -20.69 -4.62 26.23
N THR A 69 -20.80 -4.16 27.47
CA THR A 69 -19.63 -3.86 28.32
C THR A 69 -19.04 -5.09 29.00
N LYS A 70 -19.86 -6.08 29.36
CA LYS A 70 -19.47 -7.28 30.11
C LYS A 70 -19.35 -8.54 29.24
N TYR A 71 -19.93 -8.55 28.03
CA TYR A 71 -19.84 -9.68 27.11
C TYR A 71 -19.25 -9.34 25.75
N PHE A 72 -19.88 -8.46 24.95
CA PHE A 72 -19.52 -8.26 23.54
C PHE A 72 -18.08 -7.76 23.36
N PHE A 73 -17.71 -6.62 23.97
CA PHE A 73 -16.35 -6.09 23.87
C PHE A 73 -15.30 -7.00 24.56
N PRO A 74 -15.55 -7.54 25.77
CA PRO A 74 -14.63 -8.51 26.37
C PRO A 74 -14.42 -9.79 25.55
N ALA A 75 -15.44 -10.29 24.87
CA ALA A 75 -15.33 -11.46 23.99
C ALA A 75 -14.39 -11.20 22.81
N MET A 76 -14.30 -9.95 22.34
CA MET A 76 -13.35 -9.54 21.29
C MET A 76 -11.88 -9.48 21.77
N THR A 77 -11.62 -9.71 23.05
CA THR A 77 -10.24 -9.67 23.61
C THR A 77 -9.66 -11.05 23.86
N GLN A 78 -10.43 -12.11 23.63
CA GLN A 78 -10.03 -13.47 23.96
C GLN A 78 -8.91 -13.94 23.02
N PRO A 79 -7.71 -14.28 23.54
CA PRO A 79 -6.57 -14.72 22.72
C PRO A 79 -6.68 -16.20 22.31
N THR A 80 -7.85 -16.83 22.51
CA THR A 80 -8.09 -18.23 22.14
C THR A 80 -8.33 -18.34 20.62
N PRO A 81 -8.04 -19.49 19.99
CA PRO A 81 -8.25 -19.67 18.55
C PRO A 81 -9.67 -19.30 18.08
N ASN A 82 -10.69 -19.69 18.86
CA ASN A 82 -12.08 -19.35 18.57
C ASN A 82 -12.38 -17.85 18.72
N GLY A 83 -11.79 -17.19 19.73
CA GLY A 83 -11.91 -15.74 19.92
C GLY A 83 -11.29 -14.96 18.76
N LEU A 84 -10.09 -15.38 18.33
CA LEU A 84 -9.36 -14.76 17.22
C LEU A 84 -10.07 -14.95 15.87
N ALA A 85 -10.56 -16.17 15.58
CA ALA A 85 -11.32 -16.45 14.37
C ALA A 85 -12.64 -15.65 14.29
N GLY A 86 -13.22 -15.31 15.45
CA GLY A 86 -14.46 -14.53 15.54
C GLY A 86 -14.31 -13.02 15.37
N LEU A 87 -13.08 -12.47 15.34
CA LEU A 87 -12.86 -11.01 15.37
C LEU A 87 -13.47 -10.28 14.19
N ALA A 88 -13.32 -10.81 12.97
CA ALA A 88 -13.87 -10.18 11.76
C ALA A 88 -15.40 -10.11 11.82
N LYS A 89 -16.04 -11.19 12.29
CA LYS A 89 -17.50 -11.22 12.48
C LYS A 89 -17.93 -10.24 13.55
N ALA A 90 -17.26 -10.22 14.70
CA ALA A 90 -17.59 -9.30 15.79
C ALA A 90 -17.40 -7.82 15.39
N ASN A 91 -16.36 -7.51 14.60
CA ASN A 91 -16.18 -6.20 13.99
C ASN A 91 -17.38 -5.84 13.11
N ASN A 92 -17.78 -6.75 12.21
CA ASN A 92 -18.93 -6.49 11.33
C ASN A 92 -20.24 -6.32 12.11
N ASP A 93 -20.50 -7.20 13.08
CA ASP A 93 -21.67 -7.13 13.98
C ASP A 93 -21.70 -5.81 14.77
N LEU A 94 -20.55 -5.26 15.17
CA LEU A 94 -20.48 -3.95 15.86
C LEU A 94 -21.10 -2.85 15.00
N PHE A 95 -20.73 -2.79 13.71
CA PHE A 95 -21.22 -1.74 12.82
C PHE A 95 -22.65 -2.02 12.37
N SER A 96 -22.89 -3.18 11.76
CA SER A 96 -24.19 -3.48 11.14
C SER A 96 -25.32 -3.63 12.15
N ALA A 97 -25.05 -4.10 13.38
CA ALA A 97 -26.11 -4.36 14.35
C ALA A 97 -26.22 -3.32 15.48
N PHE A 98 -25.16 -2.55 15.74
CA PHE A 98 -25.13 -1.64 16.90
C PHE A 98 -24.78 -0.18 16.56
N LEU A 99 -24.35 0.13 15.34
CA LEU A 99 -24.04 1.51 14.93
C LEU A 99 -24.87 1.96 13.74
N ASP A 100 -24.76 1.31 12.58
CA ASP A 100 -25.29 1.82 11.31
C ASP A 100 -26.83 1.97 11.34
N ASP A 101 -27.54 1.00 11.93
CA ASP A 101 -29.01 0.97 12.03
C ASP A 101 -29.55 1.34 13.44
N ALA A 102 -28.69 1.82 14.34
CA ALA A 102 -29.07 2.09 15.72
C ALA A 102 -29.79 3.45 15.87
N LYS A 103 -30.69 3.56 16.87
CA LYS A 103 -31.23 4.86 17.28
C LYS A 103 -30.11 5.81 17.70
N THR A 104 -30.25 7.11 17.44
CA THR A 104 -29.20 8.12 17.65
C THR A 104 -28.61 8.12 19.06
N ASP A 105 -29.44 7.99 20.11
CA ASP A 105 -28.99 7.93 21.50
C ASP A 105 -28.20 6.65 21.80
N VAL A 106 -28.67 5.51 21.28
CA VAL A 106 -27.98 4.22 21.40
C VAL A 106 -26.66 4.24 20.61
N GLN A 107 -26.68 4.76 19.39
CA GLN A 107 -25.51 4.91 18.55
C GLN A 107 -24.42 5.74 19.22
N ALA A 108 -24.78 6.88 19.83
CA ALA A 108 -23.83 7.69 20.60
C ALA A 108 -23.22 6.93 21.78
N TYR A 109 -24.02 6.14 22.51
CA TYR A 109 -23.52 5.27 23.57
C TYR A 109 -22.55 4.20 23.04
N VAL A 110 -22.95 3.46 21.99
CA VAL A 110 -22.13 2.39 21.41
C VAL A 110 -20.84 2.96 20.83
N HIS A 111 -20.89 4.09 20.14
CA HIS A 111 -19.71 4.80 19.64
C HIS A 111 -18.75 5.07 20.80
N LYS A 112 -19.24 5.68 21.89
CA LYS A 112 -18.41 6.00 23.06
C LYS A 112 -17.75 4.74 23.65
N GLN A 113 -18.50 3.63 23.77
CA GLN A 113 -17.95 2.37 24.26
C GLN A 113 -16.92 1.76 23.30
N ALA A 114 -17.17 1.80 21.98
CA ALA A 114 -16.23 1.32 20.97
C ALA A 114 -14.93 2.14 20.97
N LEU A 115 -15.02 3.46 21.11
CA LEU A 115 -13.84 4.33 21.22
C LEU A 115 -13.05 4.04 22.50
N ALA A 116 -13.72 3.88 23.65
CA ALA A 116 -13.07 3.53 24.91
C ALA A 116 -12.39 2.15 24.83
N PHE A 117 -13.08 1.17 24.24
CA PHE A 117 -12.57 -0.18 23.98
C PHE A 117 -11.29 -0.14 23.14
N THR A 118 -11.32 0.54 21.98
CA THR A 118 -10.15 0.61 21.09
C THR A 118 -8.96 1.28 21.75
N VAL A 119 -9.15 2.40 22.44
CA VAL A 119 -8.07 3.10 23.17
C VAL A 119 -7.45 2.18 24.24
N ARG A 120 -8.27 1.47 25.01
CA ARG A 120 -7.80 0.55 26.05
C ARG A 120 -7.02 -0.62 25.44
N VAL A 121 -7.53 -1.23 24.37
CA VAL A 121 -6.89 -2.36 23.69
C VAL A 121 -5.55 -1.95 23.08
N LEU A 122 -5.48 -0.78 22.43
CA LEU A 122 -4.27 -0.32 21.78
C LEU A 122 -3.15 0.04 22.76
N ARG A 123 -3.49 0.46 23.98
CA ARG A 123 -2.53 0.75 25.06
C ARG A 123 -2.14 -0.49 25.89
N GLY A 124 -2.97 -1.53 25.88
CA GLY A 124 -2.74 -2.75 26.67
C GLY A 124 -1.87 -3.80 25.97
N ARG A 125 -1.46 -4.81 26.74
CA ARG A 125 -0.73 -5.99 26.24
C ARG A 125 -1.70 -7.07 25.73
N TYR A 126 -2.61 -6.70 24.83
CA TYR A 126 -3.54 -7.63 24.17
C TYR A 126 -2.87 -8.33 22.99
N HIS A 127 -3.45 -9.44 22.52
CA HIS A 127 -2.98 -10.18 21.36
C HIS A 127 -2.88 -9.28 20.10
N PRO A 128 -1.86 -9.40 19.24
CA PRO A 128 -1.69 -8.54 18.06
C PRO A 128 -2.92 -8.48 17.14
N ALA A 129 -3.57 -9.62 16.89
CA ALA A 129 -4.83 -9.66 16.12
C ALA A 129 -5.97 -8.85 16.76
N VAL A 130 -6.08 -8.85 18.10
CA VAL A 130 -7.05 -8.05 18.85
C VAL A 130 -6.72 -6.56 18.72
N ARG A 131 -5.44 -6.19 18.83
CA ARG A 131 -4.97 -4.80 18.65
C ARG A 131 -5.18 -4.31 17.21
N ASN A 132 -4.92 -5.14 16.21
CA ASN A 132 -5.20 -4.83 14.82
C ASN A 132 -6.71 -4.64 14.58
N ASN A 133 -7.55 -5.53 15.12
CA ASN A 133 -9.00 -5.37 15.03
C ASN A 133 -9.49 -4.06 15.68
N ALA A 134 -8.88 -3.66 16.80
CA ALA A 134 -9.18 -2.36 17.41
C ALA A 134 -8.80 -1.17 16.51
N LEU A 135 -7.68 -1.22 15.77
CA LEU A 135 -7.35 -0.20 14.75
C LEU A 135 -8.40 -0.15 13.64
N LEU A 136 -8.87 -1.31 13.18
CA LEU A 136 -9.92 -1.38 12.17
C LEU A 136 -11.23 -0.78 12.68
N ILE A 137 -11.65 -1.07 13.92
CA ILE A 137 -12.82 -0.43 14.52
C ILE A 137 -12.61 1.09 14.57
N LEU A 138 -11.45 1.55 15.07
CA LEU A 138 -11.13 2.96 15.19
C LEU A 138 -11.24 3.69 13.83
N GLY A 139 -10.72 3.09 12.76
CA GLY A 139 -10.81 3.62 11.39
C GLY A 139 -12.21 3.57 10.76
N LYS A 140 -13.17 2.93 11.42
CA LYS A 140 -14.56 2.83 10.96
C LYS A 140 -15.53 3.69 11.78
N LEU A 141 -15.11 4.27 12.90
CA LEU A 141 -15.95 5.12 13.75
C LEU A 141 -16.28 6.46 13.06
N GLN A 142 -17.53 6.89 13.21
CA GLN A 142 -18.08 8.12 12.63
C GLN A 142 -18.69 8.97 13.75
N ASP A 143 -18.50 10.30 13.72
CA ASP A 143 -19.20 11.20 14.64
C ASP A 143 -20.66 11.39 14.21
N ASP A 144 -20.94 11.23 12.92
CA ASP A 144 -22.28 11.19 12.34
C ASP A 144 -22.37 10.05 11.31
N TYR A 145 -23.11 9.01 11.66
CA TYR A 145 -23.28 7.83 10.81
C TYR A 145 -24.31 8.03 9.69
N ALA A 146 -25.17 9.05 9.79
CA ALA A 146 -26.13 9.37 8.72
C ALA A 146 -25.42 10.05 7.55
N THR A 147 -24.52 11.00 7.84
CA THR A 147 -23.69 11.66 6.80
C THR A 147 -22.40 10.91 6.49
N GLY A 148 -22.02 9.96 7.35
CA GLY A 148 -20.76 9.23 7.26
C GLY A 148 -19.54 10.05 7.68
N ALA A 149 -19.73 11.14 8.42
CA ALA A 149 -18.65 12.02 8.89
C ALA A 149 -17.71 11.24 9.83
N PRO A 150 -16.41 11.09 9.50
CA PRO A 150 -15.50 10.28 10.30
C PRO A 150 -15.28 10.88 11.69
N SER A 151 -15.03 10.03 12.68
CA SER A 151 -14.85 10.51 14.03
C SER A 151 -13.58 11.33 14.18
N ALA A 152 -13.69 12.57 14.66
CA ALA A 152 -12.56 13.48 14.83
C ALA A 152 -11.57 12.94 15.87
N ARG A 153 -12.08 12.36 16.96
CA ARG A 153 -11.23 11.77 18.00
C ARG A 153 -10.53 10.51 17.51
N ALA A 154 -11.23 9.66 16.75
CA ALA A 154 -10.62 8.49 16.15
C ALA A 154 -9.54 8.89 15.14
N ASN A 155 -9.83 9.88 14.28
CA ASN A 155 -8.87 10.43 13.32
C ASN A 155 -7.59 10.92 13.99
N GLU A 156 -7.69 11.67 15.08
CA GLU A 156 -6.53 12.15 15.83
C GLU A 156 -5.66 11.01 16.35
N LEU A 157 -6.28 9.96 16.90
CA LEU A 157 -5.56 8.78 17.39
C LEU A 157 -4.87 8.04 16.24
N LEU A 158 -5.54 7.87 15.10
CA LEU A 158 -4.96 7.26 13.90
C LEU A 158 -3.76 8.08 13.38
N CYS A 159 -3.86 9.41 13.34
CA CYS A 159 -2.75 10.29 12.96
C CYS A 159 -1.54 10.10 13.87
N ALA A 160 -1.76 10.06 15.19
CA ALA A 160 -0.70 9.86 16.16
C ALA A 160 -0.03 8.49 16.04
N LEU A 161 -0.82 7.43 15.84
CA LEU A 161 -0.34 6.06 15.68
C LEU A 161 0.44 5.88 14.37
N ALA A 162 -0.07 6.43 13.26
CA ALA A 162 0.62 6.38 11.98
C ALA A 162 1.94 7.16 12.01
N THR A 163 1.93 8.37 12.58
CA THR A 163 3.17 9.18 12.73
C THR A 163 4.19 8.47 13.63
N ARG A 164 3.74 7.87 14.74
CA ARG A 164 4.62 7.07 15.61
C ARG A 164 5.17 5.86 14.87
N GLY A 165 4.34 5.14 14.13
CA GLY A 165 4.74 3.97 13.35
C GLY A 165 5.79 4.28 12.29
N ALA A 166 5.71 5.46 11.67
CA ALA A 166 6.67 5.89 10.66
C ALA A 166 7.97 6.49 11.23
N THR A 167 7.99 6.93 12.49
CA THR A 167 9.17 7.61 13.08
C THR A 167 9.84 6.83 14.20
N ASN A 168 9.21 5.80 14.74
CA ASN A 168 9.73 5.02 15.87
C ASN A 168 10.00 3.56 15.47
N PRO A 169 11.26 3.09 15.43
CA PRO A 169 11.60 1.70 15.09
C PRO A 169 11.03 0.67 16.09
N LYS A 170 10.69 1.11 17.32
CA LYS A 170 10.08 0.24 18.34
C LYS A 170 8.56 0.13 18.19
N ALA A 171 7.95 0.91 17.29
CA ALA A 171 6.52 0.80 17.04
C ALA A 171 6.22 -0.52 16.31
N PRO A 172 5.24 -1.30 16.80
CA PRO A 172 4.86 -2.53 16.12
C PRO A 172 4.35 -2.25 14.69
N PRO A 173 4.78 -3.01 13.67
CA PRO A 173 4.38 -2.80 12.26
C PRO A 173 2.88 -2.67 12.01
N TYR A 174 2.06 -3.44 12.74
CA TYR A 174 0.60 -3.42 12.57
C TYR A 174 -0.01 -2.07 12.99
N GLU A 175 0.67 -1.25 13.80
CA GLU A 175 0.16 0.06 14.19
C GLU A 175 0.13 1.03 13.02
N LEU A 176 1.22 1.08 12.24
CA LEU A 176 1.28 1.91 11.04
C LEU A 176 0.27 1.43 10.00
N SER A 177 0.28 0.13 9.68
CA SER A 177 -0.59 -0.42 8.63
C SER A 177 -2.07 -0.30 9.00
N GLY A 178 -2.46 -0.64 10.24
CA GLY A 178 -3.83 -0.50 10.70
C GLY A 178 -4.28 0.96 10.78
N ALA A 179 -3.41 1.87 11.22
CA ALA A 179 -3.72 3.29 11.24
C ALA A 179 -3.92 3.86 9.83
N LEU A 180 -3.08 3.47 8.86
CA LEU A 180 -3.21 3.88 7.46
C LEU A 180 -4.49 3.39 6.80
N ILE A 181 -4.96 2.18 7.13
CA ILE A 181 -6.27 1.70 6.65
C ILE A 181 -7.39 2.62 7.14
N GLY A 182 -7.35 3.04 8.40
CA GLY A 182 -8.32 3.99 8.96
C GLY A 182 -8.22 5.38 8.32
N LEU A 183 -7.01 5.91 8.16
CA LEU A 183 -6.78 7.21 7.53
C LEU A 183 -7.22 7.22 6.05
N ASP A 184 -6.94 6.17 5.28
CA ASP A 184 -7.46 6.01 3.91
C ASP A 184 -9.00 6.09 3.90
N ARG A 185 -9.69 5.42 4.84
CA ARG A 185 -11.15 5.54 4.94
C ARG A 185 -11.60 6.96 5.27
N HIS A 186 -10.98 7.60 6.27
CA HIS A 186 -11.36 8.96 6.70
C HIS A 186 -11.11 10.01 5.60
N THR A 187 -10.06 9.84 4.79
CA THR A 187 -9.72 10.76 3.70
C THR A 187 -10.73 10.72 2.54
N ARG A 188 -11.44 9.61 2.31
CA ARG A 188 -12.55 9.58 1.33
C ARG A 188 -13.68 10.55 1.69
N ALA A 189 -13.87 10.81 2.98
CA ALA A 189 -14.80 11.80 3.51
C ALA A 189 -14.07 13.05 4.05
N PHE A 190 -12.90 13.39 3.49
CA PHE A 190 -12.04 14.46 4.00
C PHE A 190 -12.77 15.79 4.15
N LYS A 191 -13.69 16.11 3.23
CA LYS A 191 -14.50 17.34 3.28
C LYS A 191 -15.34 17.47 4.56
N LEU A 192 -15.79 16.34 5.12
CA LEU A 192 -16.62 16.27 6.33
C LEU A 192 -15.79 16.37 7.63
N LEU A 193 -14.47 16.26 7.57
CA LEU A 193 -13.61 16.41 8.75
C LEU A 193 -13.56 17.88 9.22
N ALA A 194 -13.48 18.06 10.54
CA ALA A 194 -13.20 19.36 11.15
C ALA A 194 -11.83 19.92 10.69
N GLY A 195 -11.69 21.25 10.62
CA GLY A 195 -10.48 21.91 10.10
C GLY A 195 -9.18 21.48 10.79
N SER A 196 -9.19 21.31 12.12
CA SER A 196 -8.04 20.82 12.88
C SER A 196 -7.69 19.36 12.56
N ALA A 197 -8.70 18.50 12.37
CA ALA A 197 -8.52 17.10 11.97
C ALA A 197 -7.98 16.98 10.54
N LYS A 198 -8.44 17.84 9.62
CA LYS A 198 -7.91 17.94 8.25
C LYS A 198 -6.40 18.22 8.26
N SER A 199 -5.98 19.23 9.01
CA SER A 199 -4.56 19.61 9.12
C SER A 199 -3.70 18.49 9.73
N LYS A 200 -4.17 17.86 10.82
CA LYS A 200 -3.48 16.73 11.45
C LYS A 200 -3.35 15.52 10.51
N THR A 201 -4.42 15.18 9.79
CA THR A 201 -4.42 14.10 8.80
C THR A 201 -3.41 14.35 7.70
N ALA A 202 -3.46 15.55 7.10
CA ALA A 202 -2.56 15.91 6.01
C ALA A 202 -1.08 15.91 6.47
N LYS A 203 -0.79 16.43 7.67
CA LYS A 203 0.57 16.40 8.25
C LYS A 203 1.06 14.97 8.50
N ALA A 204 0.21 14.10 9.07
CA ALA A 204 0.59 12.71 9.34
C ALA A 204 0.91 11.97 8.04
N LEU A 205 0.05 12.07 7.02
CA LEU A 205 0.28 11.44 5.73
C LEU A 205 1.53 11.97 5.02
N TYR A 206 1.75 13.29 5.06
CA TYR A 206 2.96 13.91 4.53
C TYR A 206 4.23 13.39 5.21
N THR A 207 4.19 13.23 6.53
CA THR A 207 5.33 12.70 7.31
C THR A 207 5.69 11.29 6.84
N ILE A 208 4.69 10.45 6.58
CA ILE A 208 4.89 9.06 6.15
C ILE A 208 5.45 9.01 4.72
N ILE A 209 4.83 9.71 3.76
CA ILE A 209 5.26 9.65 2.36
C ILE A 209 6.65 10.27 2.14
N SER A 210 7.03 11.25 2.95
CA SER A 210 8.33 11.92 2.88
C SER A 210 9.43 11.16 3.62
N THR A 211 9.10 10.10 4.33
CA THR A 211 10.10 9.23 4.95
C THR A 211 10.82 8.46 3.84
N GLU A 212 12.14 8.47 3.85
CA GLU A 212 12.96 7.76 2.86
C GLU A 212 12.87 6.26 3.10
N THR A 213 13.30 5.81 4.29
CA THR A 213 13.20 4.44 4.75
C THR A 213 12.34 4.35 6.01
N LEU A 214 11.29 3.55 5.98
CA LEU A 214 10.50 3.30 7.19
C LEU A 214 11.37 2.58 8.23
N PRO A 215 11.33 2.98 9.52
CA PRO A 215 12.21 2.44 10.57
C PRO A 215 11.85 1.02 11.00
N MET A 216 10.94 0.36 10.28
CA MET A 216 10.39 -0.94 10.60
C MET A 216 11.03 -2.02 9.73
N HIS A 217 11.50 -3.09 10.36
CA HIS A 217 12.08 -4.25 9.68
C HIS A 217 10.97 -5.11 9.03
N VAL A 218 10.39 -4.61 7.95
CA VAL A 218 9.40 -5.33 7.14
C VAL A 218 9.95 -5.59 5.73
N GLY A 219 9.41 -6.61 5.07
CA GLY A 219 9.83 -6.94 3.70
C GLY A 219 9.44 -5.84 2.70
N PRO A 220 10.13 -5.76 1.54
CA PRO A 220 9.91 -4.73 0.53
C PRO A 220 8.44 -4.56 0.12
N GLY A 221 7.71 -5.67 -0.11
CA GLY A 221 6.30 -5.61 -0.48
C GLY A 221 5.38 -4.98 0.58
N VAL A 222 5.76 -4.99 1.86
CA VAL A 222 5.03 -4.29 2.92
C VAL A 222 5.33 -2.79 2.88
N ASN A 223 6.58 -2.39 2.61
CA ASN A 223 6.95 -0.98 2.41
C ASN A 223 6.21 -0.40 1.20
N ASP A 224 6.22 -1.11 0.07
CA ASP A 224 5.46 -0.77 -1.14
C ASP A 224 3.98 -0.52 -0.82
N TRP A 225 3.35 -1.45 -0.12
CA TRP A 225 1.96 -1.32 0.29
C TRP A 225 1.73 -0.11 1.21
N ILE A 226 2.62 0.18 2.15
CA ILE A 226 2.52 1.34 3.05
C ILE A 226 2.58 2.65 2.27
N TYR A 227 3.56 2.82 1.38
CA TYR A 227 3.70 4.03 0.59
C TYR A 227 2.54 4.20 -0.39
N LEU A 228 2.12 3.14 -1.07
CA LEU A 228 0.94 3.17 -1.94
C LEU A 228 -0.34 3.56 -1.17
N LYS A 229 -0.55 2.96 0.01
CA LYS A 229 -1.72 3.27 0.85
C LYS A 229 -1.69 4.72 1.31
N THR A 230 -0.51 5.25 1.63
CA THR A 230 -0.31 6.65 2.00
C THR A 230 -0.58 7.58 0.82
N ALA A 231 -0.03 7.29 -0.37
CA ALA A 231 -0.29 8.05 -1.59
C ALA A 231 -1.78 8.08 -1.93
N LYS A 232 -2.49 6.95 -1.84
CA LYS A 232 -3.95 6.87 -2.03
C LYS A 232 -4.70 7.76 -1.05
N ALA A 233 -4.34 7.73 0.23
CA ALA A 233 -4.94 8.59 1.25
C ALA A 233 -4.67 10.09 0.99
N ILE A 234 -3.48 10.44 0.48
CA ILE A 234 -3.14 11.82 0.07
C ILE A 234 -3.94 12.21 -1.19
N GLY A 235 -4.06 11.34 -2.19
CA GLY A 235 -4.88 11.56 -3.38
C GLY A 235 -6.35 11.84 -3.04
N ASN A 236 -6.92 11.11 -2.07
CA ASN A 236 -8.28 11.35 -1.57
C ASN A 236 -8.49 12.74 -0.95
N LEU A 237 -7.42 13.45 -0.55
CA LEU A 237 -7.54 14.83 -0.07
C LEU A 237 -8.00 15.78 -1.19
N GLY A 238 -7.75 15.42 -2.46
CA GLY A 238 -8.15 16.18 -3.64
C GLY A 238 -7.41 17.52 -3.81
N MET A 239 -6.32 17.74 -3.08
CA MET A 239 -5.56 18.99 -3.11
C MET A 239 -4.05 18.72 -3.23
N PRO A 240 -3.30 19.55 -3.98
CA PRO A 240 -1.86 19.40 -4.14
C PRO A 240 -1.06 19.70 -2.87
N GLY A 241 -1.69 20.28 -1.85
CA GLY A 241 -1.05 20.68 -0.59
C GLY A 241 -0.70 22.17 -0.53
N PRO A 242 -0.30 22.66 0.66
CA PRO A 242 0.09 24.05 0.85
C PRO A 242 1.38 24.41 0.11
N LYS A 243 1.61 25.73 -0.09
CA LYS A 243 2.88 26.33 -0.53
C LYS A 243 3.55 25.63 -1.71
N GLY A 244 2.96 25.74 -2.91
CA GLY A 244 3.55 25.18 -4.14
C GLY A 244 3.40 23.67 -4.28
N GLY A 245 2.38 23.09 -3.65
CA GLY A 245 1.96 21.73 -3.95
C GLY A 245 2.79 20.63 -3.29
N VAL A 246 3.16 20.83 -2.02
CA VAL A 246 4.06 19.93 -1.28
C VAL A 246 3.62 18.46 -1.28
N PHE A 247 2.32 18.16 -1.36
CA PHE A 247 1.83 16.77 -1.41
C PHE A 247 2.03 16.17 -2.79
N ALA A 248 1.76 16.93 -3.86
CA ALA A 248 2.03 16.50 -5.23
C ALA A 248 3.53 16.24 -5.42
N SER A 249 4.40 17.13 -4.95
CA SER A 249 5.85 16.95 -5.00
C SER A 249 6.32 15.73 -4.20
N ALA A 250 5.73 15.45 -3.04
CA ALA A 250 6.10 14.28 -2.25
C ALA A 250 5.67 12.96 -2.90
N ILE A 251 4.50 12.92 -3.56
CA ILE A 251 4.07 11.77 -4.35
C ILE A 251 4.99 11.58 -5.57
N ALA A 252 5.27 12.66 -6.31
CA ALA A 252 6.18 12.64 -7.46
C ALA A 252 7.57 12.11 -7.07
N LYS A 253 8.15 12.64 -6.00
CA LYS A 253 9.44 12.15 -5.46
C LYS A 253 9.39 10.69 -5.04
N LYS A 254 8.29 10.24 -4.42
CA LYS A 254 8.18 8.83 -4.00
C LYS A 254 7.95 7.89 -5.19
N ALA A 255 7.37 8.37 -6.29
CA ALA A 255 7.23 7.60 -7.53
C ALA A 255 8.57 7.38 -8.26
N THR A 256 9.60 8.16 -7.97
CA THR A 256 10.96 7.95 -8.51
C THR A 256 11.87 7.15 -7.58
N ASP A 257 11.36 6.65 -6.45
CA ASP A 257 12.14 5.85 -5.49
C ASP A 257 12.40 4.43 -6.04
N GLU A 258 13.63 4.18 -6.46
CA GLU A 258 14.06 2.89 -7.03
C GLU A 258 14.01 1.72 -6.04
N ASN A 259 13.86 1.99 -4.74
CA ASN A 259 13.67 0.94 -3.74
C ASN A 259 12.27 0.33 -3.76
N LEU A 260 11.34 0.94 -4.49
CA LEU A 260 9.98 0.45 -4.67
C LEU A 260 9.85 -0.34 -5.98
N SER A 261 8.94 -1.32 -6.00
CA SER A 261 8.59 -1.98 -7.27
C SER A 261 8.05 -0.97 -8.28
N LEU A 262 8.33 -1.22 -9.56
CA LEU A 262 7.90 -0.37 -10.67
C LEU A 262 6.37 -0.22 -10.72
N GLU A 263 5.63 -1.29 -10.44
CA GLU A 263 4.17 -1.25 -10.33
C GLU A 263 3.71 -0.35 -9.19
N THR A 264 4.40 -0.37 -8.05
CA THR A 264 4.07 0.50 -6.91
C THR A 264 4.36 1.95 -7.23
N ARG A 265 5.50 2.24 -7.89
CA ARG A 265 5.88 3.57 -8.37
C ARG A 265 4.81 4.16 -9.29
N ALA A 266 4.34 3.38 -10.27
CA ALA A 266 3.25 3.76 -11.17
C ALA A 266 1.95 4.03 -10.40
N ALA A 267 1.55 3.11 -9.51
CA ALA A 267 0.32 3.24 -8.74
C ALA A 267 0.34 4.43 -7.75
N ILE A 268 1.52 4.81 -7.25
CA ILE A 268 1.75 6.03 -6.46
C ILE A 268 1.58 7.26 -7.34
N ALA A 269 2.24 7.30 -8.51
CA ALA A 269 2.15 8.43 -9.44
C ALA A 269 0.72 8.65 -9.96
N ALA A 270 -0.04 7.57 -10.20
CA ALA A 270 -1.45 7.64 -10.60
C ALA A 270 -2.34 8.39 -9.59
N GLN A 271 -1.91 8.53 -8.32
CA GLN A 271 -2.67 9.31 -7.34
C GLN A 271 -2.60 10.82 -7.58
N LEU A 272 -1.67 11.30 -8.43
CA LEU A 272 -1.59 12.70 -8.86
C LEU A 272 -2.84 13.13 -9.63
N ASP A 273 -3.41 12.23 -10.44
CA ASP A 273 -4.64 12.48 -11.23
C ASP A 273 -5.88 12.73 -10.35
N ARG A 274 -5.83 12.30 -9.09
CA ARG A 274 -6.91 12.53 -8.11
C ARG A 274 -6.81 13.89 -7.43
N MET A 275 -5.72 14.62 -7.65
CA MET A 275 -5.51 15.94 -7.08
C MET A 275 -5.98 17.02 -8.03
N ASN A 276 -6.49 18.13 -7.49
CA ASN A 276 -6.77 19.33 -8.28
C ASN A 276 -5.46 20.07 -8.61
N LEU A 277 -4.66 19.46 -9.49
CA LEU A 277 -3.43 20.02 -10.02
C LEU A 277 -3.77 21.14 -11.02
N ALA A 278 -3.10 22.28 -10.89
CA ALA A 278 -3.23 23.38 -11.84
C ALA A 278 -1.90 24.14 -11.93
N PRO A 279 -1.60 24.76 -13.08
CA PRO A 279 -0.41 25.60 -13.23
C PRO A 279 -0.31 26.65 -12.12
N GLY A 280 0.88 26.86 -11.57
CA GLY A 280 1.16 27.79 -10.47
C GLY A 280 0.77 27.31 -9.06
N LYS A 281 0.05 26.19 -8.92
CA LYS A 281 -0.24 25.59 -7.60
C LYS A 281 0.79 24.56 -7.15
N VAL A 282 1.53 24.00 -8.10
CA VAL A 282 2.56 22.99 -7.90
C VAL A 282 3.84 23.43 -8.58
N LYS A 283 4.98 22.88 -8.15
CA LYS A 283 6.23 22.93 -8.93
C LYS A 283 6.08 21.98 -10.12
N ALA A 284 5.78 22.54 -11.28
CA ALA A 284 5.49 21.77 -12.49
C ALA A 284 6.64 20.83 -12.83
N GLU A 285 7.86 21.34 -12.75
CA GLU A 285 9.12 20.67 -13.10
C GLU A 285 9.34 19.40 -12.28
N VAL A 286 8.99 19.43 -10.98
CA VAL A 286 9.12 18.26 -10.09
C VAL A 286 8.13 17.16 -10.46
N VAL A 287 6.91 17.54 -10.84
CA VAL A 287 5.87 16.57 -11.19
C VAL A 287 6.12 16.00 -12.58
N THR A 288 6.40 16.85 -13.57
CA THR A 288 6.66 16.41 -14.95
C THR A 288 7.95 15.60 -15.05
N GLY A 289 9.03 16.02 -14.39
CA GLY A 289 10.29 15.26 -14.35
C GLY A 289 10.08 13.84 -13.81
N ALA A 290 9.41 13.71 -12.66
CA ALA A 290 9.11 12.40 -12.07
C ALA A 290 8.23 11.52 -12.98
N VAL A 291 7.32 12.11 -13.75
CA VAL A 291 6.47 11.40 -14.72
C VAL A 291 7.29 10.92 -15.93
N PHE A 292 8.22 11.74 -16.44
CA PHE A 292 9.14 11.33 -17.51
C PHE A 292 10.07 10.20 -17.05
N ASP A 293 10.69 10.34 -15.87
CA ASP A 293 11.57 9.32 -15.29
C ASP A 293 10.84 7.98 -15.13
N LEU A 294 9.60 8.03 -14.63
CA LEU A 294 8.76 6.85 -14.47
C LEU A 294 8.35 6.24 -15.82
N ALA A 295 7.96 7.07 -16.78
CA ALA A 295 7.61 6.61 -18.12
C ALA A 295 8.80 5.91 -18.76
N ASN A 296 10.01 6.49 -18.66
CA ASN A 296 11.24 5.90 -19.18
C ASN A 296 11.53 4.54 -18.54
N ALA A 297 11.51 4.47 -17.20
CA ALA A 297 11.74 3.22 -16.48
C ALA A 297 10.74 2.11 -16.85
N ILE A 298 9.48 2.46 -17.12
CA ILE A 298 8.46 1.53 -17.61
C ILE A 298 8.70 1.14 -19.07
N GLY A 299 9.02 2.10 -19.94
CA GLY A 299 9.37 1.87 -21.34
C GLY A 299 10.52 0.87 -21.47
N ASP A 300 11.63 1.12 -20.76
CA ASP A 300 12.83 0.27 -20.76
C ASP A 300 12.50 -1.15 -20.28
N SER A 301 11.89 -1.27 -19.10
CA SER A 301 11.57 -2.56 -18.48
C SER A 301 10.59 -3.38 -19.32
N GLU A 302 9.49 -2.78 -19.79
CA GLU A 302 8.47 -3.51 -20.53
C GLU A 302 8.90 -3.81 -21.98
N SER A 303 9.74 -2.97 -22.61
CA SER A 303 10.36 -3.26 -23.92
C SER A 303 11.35 -4.43 -23.85
N GLU A 304 12.18 -4.49 -22.80
CA GLU A 304 13.08 -5.63 -22.57
C GLU A 304 12.28 -6.93 -22.39
N ILE A 305 11.20 -6.88 -21.61
CA ILE A 305 10.30 -8.02 -21.39
C ILE A 305 9.61 -8.45 -22.68
N ALA A 306 9.11 -7.50 -23.48
CA ALA A 306 8.47 -7.77 -24.77
C ALA A 306 9.44 -8.44 -25.76
N THR A 307 10.69 -7.94 -25.84
CA THR A 307 11.73 -8.50 -26.69
C THR A 307 12.08 -9.94 -26.28
N LYS A 308 12.24 -10.18 -24.97
CA LYS A 308 12.48 -11.53 -24.44
C LYS A 308 11.31 -12.47 -24.74
N PHE A 309 10.08 -11.99 -24.65
CA PHE A 309 8.90 -12.77 -24.97
C PHE A 309 8.91 -13.21 -26.45
N GLU A 310 9.22 -12.30 -27.37
CA GLU A 310 9.36 -12.61 -28.80
C GLU A 310 10.46 -13.62 -29.09
N ASP A 311 11.62 -13.45 -28.47
CA ASP A 311 12.74 -14.40 -28.58
C ASP A 311 12.34 -15.81 -28.13
N LEU A 312 11.54 -15.91 -27.06
CA LEU A 312 11.01 -17.19 -26.58
C LEU A 312 10.02 -17.81 -27.56
N GLN A 313 9.19 -17.02 -28.24
CA GLN A 313 8.27 -17.49 -29.28
C GLN A 313 9.03 -17.99 -30.52
N LEU A 314 10.05 -17.23 -30.99
CA LEU A 314 10.81 -17.55 -32.20
C LEU A 314 11.67 -18.82 -32.06
N ARG A 315 12.15 -19.14 -30.84
CA ARG A 315 12.99 -20.33 -30.58
C ARG A 315 12.22 -21.66 -30.59
N GLY A 316 10.92 -21.65 -30.88
CA GLY A 316 10.16 -22.84 -31.29
C GLY A 316 9.95 -23.88 -30.19
N GLY A 317 9.71 -23.46 -28.94
CA GLY A 317 9.27 -24.36 -27.86
C GLY A 317 10.28 -25.42 -27.43
N ARG A 318 11.55 -25.34 -27.86
CA ARG A 318 12.61 -26.17 -27.25
C ARG A 318 12.69 -25.79 -25.78
N ARG A 319 12.34 -26.75 -24.91
CA ARG A 319 12.31 -26.71 -23.43
C ARG A 319 13.66 -26.29 -22.82
N MET A 320 14.12 -25.09 -23.10
CA MET A 320 15.07 -24.42 -22.24
C MET A 320 14.27 -24.10 -20.99
N ALA A 321 14.67 -24.68 -19.86
CA ALA A 321 14.18 -24.32 -18.55
C ALA A 321 14.64 -22.89 -18.24
N VAL A 322 14.15 -21.92 -19.00
CA VAL A 322 14.26 -20.50 -18.71
C VAL A 322 13.27 -20.29 -17.57
N SER A 323 13.71 -20.57 -16.36
CA SER A 323 13.04 -20.05 -15.18
C SER A 323 13.09 -18.53 -15.35
N ALA A 324 11.97 -17.92 -15.71
CA ALA A 324 11.83 -16.48 -15.65
C ALA A 324 12.27 -16.04 -14.24
N ARG A 325 13.27 -15.16 -14.15
CA ARG A 325 13.80 -14.71 -12.87
C ARG A 325 13.33 -13.28 -12.62
N GLY A 326 13.03 -12.97 -11.36
CA GLY A 326 12.62 -11.63 -10.97
C GLY A 326 11.30 -11.19 -11.61
N ASN A 327 11.31 -10.01 -12.22
CA ASN A 327 10.11 -9.34 -12.75
C ASN A 327 9.51 -10.07 -13.96
N GLU A 328 10.33 -10.76 -14.75
CA GLU A 328 9.90 -11.53 -15.93
C GLU A 328 8.86 -12.60 -15.59
N ALA A 329 9.01 -13.26 -14.43
CA ALA A 329 8.12 -14.33 -13.99
C ALA A 329 6.67 -13.86 -13.77
N ARG A 330 6.46 -12.55 -13.69
CA ARG A 330 5.13 -11.94 -13.54
C ARG A 330 4.50 -11.57 -14.87
N ARG A 331 5.27 -11.51 -15.96
CA ARG A 331 4.84 -10.97 -17.26
C ARG A 331 4.59 -12.05 -18.30
N PHE A 332 5.14 -13.24 -18.16
CA PHE A 332 4.76 -14.37 -18.99
C PHE A 332 4.79 -15.68 -18.20
N ARG A 333 3.94 -16.61 -18.60
CA ARG A 333 3.78 -17.94 -17.99
C ARG A 333 3.61 -18.99 -19.07
N GLU A 334 3.87 -20.25 -18.73
CA GLU A 334 3.54 -21.36 -19.62
C GLU A 334 2.02 -21.48 -19.77
N SER A 335 1.56 -21.75 -20.99
CA SER A 335 0.15 -21.95 -21.31
C SER A 335 -0.37 -23.21 -20.63
N ASP A 336 -1.48 -23.09 -19.90
CA ASP A 336 -2.15 -24.25 -19.31
C ASP A 336 -2.71 -25.20 -20.38
N LYS A 337 -3.00 -24.67 -21.58
CA LYS A 337 -3.60 -25.42 -22.68
C LYS A 337 -2.57 -26.12 -23.55
N ASN A 338 -1.42 -25.47 -23.76
CA ASN A 338 -0.37 -25.94 -24.66
C ASN A 338 0.99 -25.90 -23.93
N PRO A 339 1.37 -26.97 -23.20
CA PRO A 339 2.67 -27.02 -22.54
C PRO A 339 3.82 -26.74 -23.53
N GLY A 340 4.70 -25.82 -23.17
CA GLY A 340 5.79 -25.30 -23.99
C GLY A 340 5.46 -23.99 -24.74
N GLU A 341 4.20 -23.56 -24.80
CA GLU A 341 3.83 -22.23 -25.30
C GLU A 341 3.91 -21.22 -24.16
N MET A 342 4.63 -20.11 -24.37
CA MET A 342 4.65 -19.00 -23.43
C MET A 342 3.49 -18.05 -23.73
N VAL A 343 2.83 -17.55 -22.71
CA VAL A 343 1.70 -16.63 -22.81
C VAL A 343 2.01 -15.39 -21.99
N LEU A 344 1.73 -14.22 -22.55
CA LEU A 344 1.91 -12.94 -21.87
C LEU A 344 0.79 -12.73 -20.83
N VAL A 345 1.15 -12.35 -19.61
CA VAL A 345 0.22 -12.02 -18.52
C VAL A 345 -0.27 -10.59 -18.71
N ARG A 346 -1.25 -10.42 -19.60
CA ARG A 346 -1.76 -9.11 -20.02
C ARG A 346 -2.34 -8.26 -18.89
N GLU A 347 -2.90 -8.88 -17.84
CA GLU A 347 -3.50 -8.18 -16.70
C GLU A 347 -2.48 -7.29 -15.97
N GLY A 348 -1.26 -7.81 -15.72
CA GLY A 348 -0.21 -7.04 -15.07
C GLY A 348 0.29 -5.86 -15.91
N ILE A 349 0.33 -6.02 -17.24
CA ILE A 349 0.68 -4.94 -18.18
C ILE A 349 -0.42 -3.87 -18.17
N LEU A 350 -1.69 -4.29 -18.25
CA LEU A 350 -2.83 -3.38 -18.24
C LEU A 350 -2.87 -2.51 -16.99
N ASP A 351 -2.72 -3.11 -15.81
CA ASP A 351 -2.71 -2.37 -14.55
C ASP A 351 -1.58 -1.31 -14.52
N LEU A 352 -0.36 -1.72 -14.90
CA LEU A 352 0.80 -0.83 -14.95
C LEU A 352 0.58 0.35 -15.93
N LEU A 353 0.12 0.06 -17.15
CA LEU A 353 -0.06 1.08 -18.17
C LEU A 353 -1.23 2.02 -17.87
N ILE A 354 -2.30 1.54 -17.25
CA ILE A 354 -3.41 2.39 -16.78
C ILE A 354 -2.90 3.38 -15.74
N ASP A 355 -2.11 2.92 -14.77
CA ASP A 355 -1.53 3.77 -13.73
C ASP A 355 -0.52 4.78 -14.32
N LEU A 356 0.33 4.35 -15.27
CA LEU A 356 1.23 5.24 -16.01
C LEU A 356 0.43 6.32 -16.76
N ARG A 357 -0.61 5.95 -17.49
CA ARG A 357 -1.44 6.90 -18.23
C ARG A 357 -2.06 7.96 -17.32
N SER A 358 -2.59 7.55 -16.16
CA SER A 358 -3.09 8.49 -15.16
C SER A 358 -2.00 9.45 -14.67
N ALA A 359 -0.78 8.96 -14.44
CA ALA A 359 0.36 9.81 -14.08
C ALA A 359 0.74 10.80 -15.20
N VAL A 360 0.79 10.35 -16.45
CA VAL A 360 1.10 11.17 -17.63
C VAL A 360 0.09 12.31 -17.79
N ARG A 361 -1.20 12.02 -17.66
CA ARG A 361 -2.27 13.03 -17.71
C ARG A 361 -2.16 14.06 -16.58
N ALA A 362 -1.85 13.59 -15.37
CA ALA A 362 -1.64 14.47 -14.23
C ALA A 362 -0.42 15.38 -14.43
N GLY A 363 0.67 14.87 -15.01
CA GLY A 363 1.83 15.65 -15.43
C GLY A 363 1.46 16.69 -16.49
N ALA A 364 0.73 16.28 -17.53
CA ALA A 364 0.32 17.16 -18.64
C ALA A 364 -0.58 18.32 -18.17
N ALA A 365 -1.37 18.12 -17.11
CA ALA A 365 -2.22 19.16 -16.52
C ALA A 365 -1.43 20.33 -15.90
N VAL A 366 -0.15 20.12 -15.58
CA VAL A 366 0.71 21.14 -14.95
C VAL A 366 1.96 21.47 -15.76
N ALA A 367 2.20 20.74 -16.85
CA ALA A 367 3.34 20.92 -17.73
C ALA A 367 3.37 22.32 -18.36
N ASP A 368 4.59 22.81 -18.58
CA ASP A 368 4.83 23.97 -19.42
C ASP A 368 4.60 23.65 -20.91
N GLU A 369 4.69 24.67 -21.77
CA GLU A 369 4.46 24.54 -23.21
C GLU A 369 5.45 23.61 -23.91
N ASN A 370 6.63 23.35 -23.34
CA ASN A 370 7.64 22.46 -23.92
C ASN A 370 7.36 20.99 -23.55
N ALA A 371 6.98 20.72 -22.30
CA ALA A 371 6.73 19.37 -21.81
C ALA A 371 5.36 18.83 -22.23
N LYS A 372 4.36 19.70 -22.42
CA LYS A 372 2.98 19.31 -22.75
C LYS A 372 2.83 18.49 -24.03
N PRO A 373 3.41 18.84 -25.20
CA PRO A 373 3.29 18.02 -26.41
C PRO A 373 3.95 16.65 -26.26
N ARG A 374 5.06 16.56 -25.52
CA ARG A 374 5.76 15.29 -25.24
C ARG A 374 4.90 14.35 -24.39
N LEU A 375 4.32 14.86 -23.31
CA LEU A 375 3.40 14.08 -22.46
C LEU A 375 2.14 13.66 -23.21
N ALA A 376 1.65 14.48 -24.16
CA ALA A 376 0.53 14.10 -25.01
C ALA A 376 0.87 12.92 -25.94
N ALA A 377 2.05 12.92 -26.56
CA ALA A 377 2.54 11.81 -27.38
C ALA A 377 2.69 10.52 -26.56
N ILE A 378 3.21 10.63 -25.32
CA ILE A 378 3.29 9.50 -24.39
C ILE A 378 1.88 8.99 -24.01
N ASP A 379 0.90 9.86 -23.73
CA ASP A 379 -0.48 9.44 -23.40
C ASP A 379 -1.14 8.64 -24.54
N GLU A 380 -0.93 9.07 -25.78
CA GLU A 380 -1.42 8.40 -26.98
C GLU A 380 -0.78 7.01 -27.13
N ALA A 381 0.54 6.93 -27.07
CA ALA A 381 1.26 5.67 -27.20
C ALA A 381 0.92 4.66 -26.08
N VAL A 382 0.79 5.13 -24.83
CA VAL A 382 0.34 4.29 -23.71
C VAL A 382 -1.11 3.83 -23.94
N THR A 383 -1.98 4.68 -24.49
CA THR A 383 -3.37 4.32 -24.81
C THR A 383 -3.44 3.22 -25.86
N ASP A 384 -2.63 3.29 -26.90
CA ASP A 384 -2.55 2.26 -27.95
C ASP A 384 -2.07 0.92 -27.38
N ALA A 385 -1.05 0.93 -26.52
CA ALA A 385 -0.57 -0.27 -25.83
C ALA A 385 -1.65 -0.88 -24.90
N ILE A 386 -2.42 -0.06 -24.18
CA ILE A 386 -3.57 -0.51 -23.38
C ILE A 386 -4.64 -1.15 -24.29
N GLN A 387 -4.95 -0.53 -25.43
CA GLN A 387 -5.94 -1.07 -26.37
C GLN A 387 -5.48 -2.42 -26.93
N ALA A 388 -4.20 -2.56 -27.27
CA ALA A 388 -3.64 -3.84 -27.72
C ALA A 388 -3.72 -4.91 -26.62
N ALA A 389 -3.28 -4.59 -25.40
CA ALA A 389 -3.29 -5.53 -24.28
C ALA A 389 -4.69 -5.96 -23.84
N SER A 390 -5.70 -5.08 -23.99
CA SER A 390 -7.10 -5.40 -23.64
C SER A 390 -7.86 -6.15 -24.75
N ASN A 391 -7.37 -6.12 -25.98
CA ASN A 391 -8.00 -6.79 -27.11
C ASN A 391 -7.70 -8.30 -27.14
N LYS A 392 -8.71 -9.12 -26.82
CA LYS A 392 -8.62 -10.58 -26.78
C LYS A 392 -8.42 -11.24 -28.14
N ASP A 393 -8.69 -10.52 -29.23
CA ASP A 393 -8.56 -11.03 -30.61
C ASP A 393 -7.13 -10.88 -31.16
N LEU A 394 -6.29 -10.07 -30.50
CA LEU A 394 -4.87 -9.96 -30.84
C LEU A 394 -4.10 -11.13 -30.23
N ILE A 395 -3.06 -11.61 -30.92
CA ILE A 395 -2.10 -12.55 -30.33
C ILE A 395 -1.08 -11.80 -29.46
N ASP A 396 -0.44 -12.50 -28.54
CA ASP A 396 0.49 -11.87 -27.58
C ASP A 396 1.69 -11.17 -28.25
N LEU A 397 2.09 -11.62 -29.44
CA LEU A 397 3.13 -10.94 -30.25
C LEU A 397 2.70 -9.53 -30.65
N ASN A 398 1.42 -9.31 -31.00
CA ASN A 398 0.94 -7.96 -31.30
C ASN A 398 0.97 -7.04 -30.07
N VAL A 399 0.74 -7.61 -28.88
CA VAL A 399 0.82 -6.86 -27.63
C VAL A 399 2.28 -6.48 -27.33
N ALA A 400 3.21 -7.40 -27.54
CA ALA A 400 4.65 -7.14 -27.40
C ALA A 400 5.13 -6.03 -28.36
N ASP A 401 4.71 -6.07 -29.63
CA ASP A 401 5.00 -5.02 -30.61
C ASP A 401 4.45 -3.66 -30.18
N ALA A 402 3.21 -3.59 -29.68
CA ALA A 402 2.61 -2.35 -29.20
C ALA A 402 3.37 -1.78 -27.99
N VAL A 403 3.82 -2.62 -27.06
CA VAL A 403 4.64 -2.21 -25.90
C VAL A 403 6.00 -1.66 -26.33
N LYS A 404 6.69 -2.30 -27.28
CA LYS A 404 7.95 -1.77 -27.84
C LYS A 404 7.73 -0.44 -28.56
N SER A 405 6.66 -0.32 -29.34
CA SER A 405 6.31 0.94 -30.01
C SER A 405 6.07 2.06 -29.01
N MET A 406 5.36 1.76 -27.90
CA MET A 406 5.16 2.71 -26.80
C MET A 406 6.50 3.12 -26.17
N ALA A 407 7.39 2.16 -25.89
CA ALA A 407 8.70 2.45 -25.33
C ALA A 407 9.55 3.35 -26.25
N SER A 408 9.53 3.13 -27.56
CA SER A 408 10.21 4.00 -28.54
C SER A 408 9.68 5.43 -28.47
N VAL A 409 8.36 5.62 -28.41
CA VAL A 409 7.77 6.97 -28.30
C VAL A 409 8.15 7.65 -26.98
N ILE A 410 8.25 6.88 -25.89
CA ILE A 410 8.70 7.40 -24.59
C ILE A 410 10.14 7.90 -24.67
N ASP A 411 11.05 7.13 -25.29
CA ASP A 411 12.46 7.50 -25.47
C ASP A 411 12.61 8.77 -26.34
N ASP A 412 11.91 8.81 -27.48
CA ASP A 412 11.93 9.96 -28.41
C ASP A 412 11.37 11.27 -27.78
N ASN A 413 10.60 11.18 -26.70
CA ASN A 413 9.93 12.31 -26.05
C ASN A 413 10.52 12.65 -24.67
N GLN A 414 11.71 12.16 -24.33
CA GLN A 414 12.39 12.56 -23.10
C GLN A 414 12.73 14.06 -23.09
N PRO A 415 12.77 14.70 -21.89
CA PRO A 415 13.37 16.01 -21.77
C PRO A 415 14.82 15.97 -22.26
N PRO A 416 15.33 17.04 -22.89
CA PRO A 416 16.75 17.10 -23.20
C PRO A 416 17.51 16.90 -21.89
N ALA A 417 18.57 16.10 -21.93
CA ALA A 417 19.47 15.99 -20.79
C ALA A 417 19.82 17.42 -20.33
N PRO A 418 19.77 17.72 -19.02
CA PRO A 418 20.21 19.01 -18.54
C PRO A 418 21.59 19.24 -19.14
N ALA A 419 21.78 20.36 -19.83
CA ALA A 419 23.09 20.72 -20.33
C ALA A 419 24.04 20.52 -19.15
N GLU A 420 25.08 19.71 -19.32
CA GLU A 420 26.14 19.58 -18.33
C GLU A 420 26.63 21.03 -18.14
N GLU A 421 26.11 21.71 -17.13
CA GLU A 421 26.64 22.99 -16.70
C GLU A 421 28.05 22.61 -16.30
N GLU A 422 29.01 22.91 -17.17
CA GLU A 422 30.43 22.73 -16.91
C GLU A 422 30.62 23.29 -15.51
N GLU A 423 30.89 22.39 -14.57
CA GLU A 423 31.14 22.69 -13.17
C GLU A 423 32.48 23.44 -13.16
N GLU A 424 32.49 24.67 -13.68
CA GLU A 424 33.61 25.59 -13.71
C GLU A 424 33.89 25.96 -12.26
N ALA A 425 34.64 25.09 -11.59
CA ALA A 425 35.55 25.36 -10.50
C ALA A 425 35.19 26.58 -9.63
N GLU A 426 34.05 26.55 -8.93
CA GLU A 426 33.85 27.36 -7.71
C GLU A 426 34.67 26.81 -6.51
N GLU A 427 35.66 25.95 -6.77
CA GLU A 427 36.67 25.52 -5.79
C GLU A 427 37.59 26.68 -5.34
N GLY A 428 37.48 27.87 -5.95
CA GLY A 428 38.31 29.04 -5.63
C GLY A 428 37.73 30.06 -4.63
N VAL A 429 36.44 30.00 -4.24
CA VAL A 429 35.80 31.09 -3.47
C VAL A 429 35.43 30.72 -2.02
N LEU A 430 35.37 29.42 -1.69
CA LEU A 430 35.06 28.97 -0.33
C LEU A 430 36.24 29.08 0.67
N GLU A 431 37.50 29.20 0.21
CA GLU A 431 38.64 29.48 1.11
C GLU A 431 38.72 30.93 1.58
N ALA A 432 38.09 31.88 0.89
CA ALA A 432 38.14 33.30 1.27
C ALA A 432 37.10 33.71 2.33
N THR A 433 36.07 32.90 2.58
CA THR A 433 34.93 33.30 3.44
C THR A 433 34.96 32.69 4.85
N VAL A 434 35.87 31.74 5.13
CA VAL A 434 36.00 31.09 6.46
C VAL A 434 37.01 31.81 7.39
N GLN A 435 37.78 32.79 6.91
CA GLN A 435 38.73 33.55 7.76
C GLN A 435 38.13 34.79 8.48
N ALA A 436 36.87 35.16 8.25
CA ALA A 436 36.31 36.42 8.76
C ALA A 436 35.43 36.32 10.02
N ALA A 437 35.26 35.16 10.66
CA ALA A 437 34.25 34.97 11.71
C ALA A 437 34.74 34.30 13.01
N VAL A 438 36.00 34.52 13.43
CA VAL A 438 36.46 34.16 14.78
C VAL A 438 36.95 35.41 15.51
N PRO A 439 36.10 36.11 16.29
CA PRO A 439 36.59 36.96 17.35
C PRO A 439 37.05 36.05 18.50
N VAL A 440 38.37 36.06 18.70
CA VAL A 440 39.03 35.52 19.89
C VAL A 440 38.64 36.37 21.11
N ASP A 441 38.31 35.68 22.20
CA ASP A 441 38.00 36.17 23.54
C ASP A 441 38.90 37.32 24.03
N THR A 442 38.37 38.18 24.91
CA THR A 442 38.97 38.47 26.23
C THR A 442 38.15 39.51 27.04
N LYS A 443 37.38 39.04 28.03
CA LYS A 443 37.55 39.28 29.49
C LYS A 443 36.28 39.03 30.27
#